data_AF-A0A659UHF8-F1
#
_entry.id   AF-A0A659UHF8-F1
#
_cell.length_a   1.000
_cell.length_b   1.000
_cell.length_c   1.000
_cell.angle_alpha   90.00
_cell.angle_beta   90.00
_cell.angle_gamma   90.00
#
_symmetry.space_group_name_H-M   'P 1'
#
loop_
_entity.id
_entity.type
_entity.pdbx_description
1 polymer ?
#
loop_
_entity_poly.entity_id
_entity_poly.type
_entity_poly.pdbx_seq_one_letter_code
_entity_poly.pdbx_strand_id
1 'polypeptide(L)'
;PIQGFGLRHIPVSHSGNQNSSPEEAVVIRDLVNHILQSNTSWVDRDGKEAPITPDDILIITPYNAQVFEIQQRLPSARVGTVDKFQGQEAPI
;
A
#
# COMPACT_ATOMS: atom_id res chain seq x y z
N PRO A 1 10.97 -7.18 3.38
CA PRO A 1 10.84 -8.36 2.47
C PRO A 1 10.97 -8.05 0.97
N ILE A 2 10.90 -6.79 0.56
CA ILE A 2 11.21 -6.35 -0.81
C ILE A 2 12.32 -5.29 -0.79
N GLN A 3 13.16 -5.26 -1.84
CA GLN A 3 14.27 -4.32 -2.00
C GLN A 3 14.36 -3.81 -3.45
N GLY A 4 15.00 -2.67 -3.63
CA GLY A 4 15.22 -2.01 -4.92
C GLY A 4 13.99 -1.27 -5.45
N PHE A 5 14.04 -0.88 -6.73
CA PHE A 5 13.04 -0.02 -7.38
C PHE A 5 12.14 -0.79 -8.36
N GLY A 6 10.97 -0.22 -8.65
CA GLY A 6 10.02 -0.72 -9.65
C GLY A 6 8.99 -1.73 -9.12
N LEU A 7 8.20 -2.30 -10.04
CA LEU A 7 7.11 -3.21 -9.72
C LEU A 7 7.60 -4.47 -8.97
N ARG A 8 6.86 -4.87 -7.94
CA ARG A 8 7.09 -6.08 -7.16
C ARG A 8 5.78 -6.84 -6.97
N HIS A 9 5.88 -8.17 -7.00
CA HIS A 9 4.77 -9.08 -6.73
C HIS A 9 5.07 -9.88 -5.47
N ILE A 10 4.12 -9.89 -4.52
CA ILE A 10 4.21 -10.63 -3.27
C ILE A 10 3.00 -11.59 -3.22
N PRO A 11 3.19 -12.90 -3.49
CA PRO A 11 2.09 -13.85 -3.41
C PRO A 11 1.68 -14.06 -1.95
N VAL A 12 0.37 -14.05 -1.69
CA VAL A 12 -0.20 -14.33 -0.36
C VAL A 12 -1.04 -15.58 -0.45
N SER A 13 -0.71 -16.59 0.37
CA SER A 13 -1.52 -17.81 0.44
C SER A 13 -2.79 -17.54 1.23
N HIS A 14 -3.94 -17.78 0.61
CA HIS A 14 -5.26 -17.68 1.22
C HIS A 14 -6.23 -18.65 0.55
N SER A 15 -7.37 -18.95 1.19
CA SER A 15 -8.39 -19.83 0.63
C SER A 15 -9.78 -19.45 1.13
N GLY A 16 -10.77 -19.47 0.24
CA GLY A 16 -12.18 -19.22 0.60
C GLY A 16 -12.56 -17.73 0.76
N ASN A 17 -11.64 -16.81 0.51
CA ASN A 17 -11.90 -15.38 0.50
C ASN A 17 -12.73 -14.97 -0.72
N GLN A 18 -13.64 -14.01 -0.53
CA GLN A 18 -14.51 -13.52 -1.61
C GLN A 18 -14.16 -12.08 -1.99
N ASN A 19 -14.56 -11.11 -1.16
CA ASN A 19 -14.39 -9.68 -1.40
C ASN A 19 -13.45 -9.01 -0.39
N SER A 20 -12.94 -9.77 0.57
CA SER A 20 -11.86 -9.37 1.48
C SER A 20 -10.95 -10.56 1.78
N SER A 21 -9.68 -10.28 2.06
CA SER A 21 -8.68 -11.22 2.54
C SER A 21 -7.96 -10.61 3.75
N PRO A 22 -8.20 -11.15 4.96
CA PRO A 22 -7.44 -10.80 6.16
C PRO A 22 -5.95 -11.07 6.02
N GLU A 23 -5.55 -12.12 5.31
CA GLU A 23 -4.16 -12.51 5.07
C GLU A 23 -3.43 -11.46 4.24
N GLU A 24 -4.03 -11.02 3.14
CA GLU A 24 -3.48 -9.93 2.33
C GLU A 24 -3.40 -8.63 3.12
N ALA A 25 -4.44 -8.31 3.91
CA ALA A 25 -4.44 -7.10 4.72
C ALA A 25 -3.31 -7.09 5.78
N VAL A 26 -2.96 -8.25 6.33
CA VAL A 26 -1.79 -8.40 7.22
C VAL A 26 -0.48 -8.15 6.46
N VAL A 27 -0.31 -8.76 5.29
CA VAL A 27 0.90 -8.57 4.47
C VAL A 27 1.05 -7.11 4.02
N ILE A 28 -0.04 -6.45 3.63
CA ILE A 28 -0.05 -5.04 3.27
C ILE A 28 0.38 -4.18 4.46
N ARG A 29 -0.18 -4.41 5.66
CA ARG A 29 0.23 -3.71 6.89
C ARG A 29 1.73 -3.85 7.15
N ASP A 30 2.23 -5.08 7.08
CA ASP A 30 3.63 -5.35 7.37
C ASP A 30 4.56 -4.72 6.32
N LEU A 31 4.12 -4.69 5.05
CA LEU A 31 4.84 -4.03 3.98
C LEU A 31 4.91 -2.50 4.18
N VAL A 32 3.78 -1.87 4.46
CA VAL A 32 3.71 -0.42 4.71
C VAL A 32 4.59 -0.04 5.89
N ASN A 33 4.48 -0.77 7.01
CA ASN A 33 5.31 -0.53 8.19
C ASN A 33 6.80 -0.72 7.88
N HIS A 34 7.16 -1.73 7.11
CA HIS A 34 8.54 -1.97 6.72
C HIS A 34 9.12 -0.81 5.91
N ILE A 35 8.37 -0.29 4.92
CA ILE A 35 8.77 0.86 4.09
C ILE A 35 8.95 2.12 4.94
N LEU A 36 8.01 2.39 5.84
CA LEU A 36 8.07 3.57 6.70
C LEU A 36 9.20 3.49 7.74
N GLN A 37 9.63 2.29 8.11
CA GLN A 37 10.73 2.06 9.06
C GLN A 37 12.11 1.93 8.39
N SER A 38 12.18 1.76 7.07
CA SER A 38 13.45 1.52 6.37
C SER A 38 14.26 2.78 6.06
N ASN A 39 13.86 3.96 6.58
CA ASN A 39 14.45 5.27 6.27
C ASN A 39 14.60 5.50 4.75
N THR A 40 13.65 4.98 3.97
CA THR A 40 13.67 5.08 2.50
C THR A 40 13.30 6.49 2.08
N SER A 41 14.06 7.03 1.13
CA SER A 41 13.78 8.28 0.44
C SER A 41 13.35 8.03 -1.00
N TRP A 42 12.67 9.02 -1.58
CA TRP A 42 12.38 9.08 -2.99
C TRP A 42 12.89 10.41 -3.55
N VAL A 43 13.21 10.40 -4.84
CA VAL A 43 13.63 11.59 -5.59
C VAL A 43 12.53 11.91 -6.59
N ASP A 44 12.03 13.13 -6.54
CA ASP A 44 10.97 13.59 -7.44
C ASP A 44 11.49 13.95 -8.83
N ARG A 45 10.56 14.36 -9.71
CA ARG A 45 10.87 14.76 -11.10
C ARG A 45 11.83 15.95 -11.20
N ASP A 46 11.88 16.77 -10.15
CA ASP A 46 12.68 17.98 -10.06
C ASP A 46 14.02 17.73 -9.33
N GLY A 47 14.30 16.46 -8.98
CA GLY A 47 15.52 16.04 -8.31
C GLY A 47 15.51 16.27 -6.80
N LYS A 48 14.37 16.60 -6.21
CA LYS A 48 14.25 16.81 -4.76
C LYS A 48 14.07 15.47 -4.06
N GLU A 49 14.96 15.21 -3.11
CA GLU A 49 14.89 14.03 -2.25
C GLU A 49 14.04 14.31 -1.00
N ALA A 50 13.14 13.37 -0.68
CA ALA A 50 12.30 13.41 0.52
C ALA A 50 12.14 12.01 1.13
N PRO A 51 12.02 11.88 2.46
CA PRO A 51 11.67 10.61 3.08
C PRO A 51 10.27 10.16 2.63
N ILE A 52 10.07 8.86 2.49
CA ILE A 52 8.73 8.29 2.29
C ILE A 52 7.90 8.48 3.55
N THR A 53 6.73 9.08 3.40
CA THR A 53 5.74 9.28 4.45
C THR A 53 4.50 8.42 4.19
N PRO A 54 3.58 8.27 5.18
CA PRO A 54 2.32 7.57 4.95
C PRO A 54 1.48 8.18 3.82
N ASP A 55 1.61 9.48 3.56
CA ASP A 55 0.89 10.16 2.48
C ASP A 55 1.44 9.80 1.11
N ASP A 56 2.64 9.23 1.04
CA ASP A 56 3.30 8.81 -0.20
C ASP A 56 2.95 7.37 -0.61
N ILE A 57 2.07 6.69 0.14
CA ILE A 57 1.66 5.31 -0.13
C ILE A 57 0.17 5.24 -0.42
N LEU A 58 -0.19 4.76 -1.61
CA LEU A 58 -1.57 4.57 -2.04
C LEU A 58 -1.91 3.08 -2.16
N ILE A 59 -2.95 2.63 -1.46
CA ILE A 59 -3.41 1.24 -1.52
C ILE A 59 -4.73 1.17 -2.28
N ILE A 60 -4.72 0.40 -3.37
CA ILE A 60 -5.89 0.20 -4.23
C ILE A 60 -6.37 -1.24 -4.14
N THR A 61 -7.67 -1.44 -3.99
CA THR A 61 -8.31 -2.76 -3.99
C THR A 61 -9.67 -2.71 -4.69
N PRO A 62 -10.11 -3.77 -5.41
CA PRO A 62 -11.37 -3.75 -6.16
C PRO A 62 -12.64 -3.68 -5.28
N TYR A 63 -12.56 -4.00 -3.99
CA TYR A 63 -13.73 -4.15 -3.13
C TYR A 63 -13.68 -3.28 -1.88
N ASN A 64 -14.79 -2.60 -1.57
CA ASN A 64 -14.95 -1.84 -0.32
C ASN A 64 -14.78 -2.71 0.94
N ALA A 65 -15.19 -3.98 0.88
CA ALA A 65 -14.96 -4.91 2.00
C ALA A 65 -13.46 -5.03 2.33
N GLN A 66 -12.60 -5.13 1.32
CA GLN A 66 -11.15 -5.16 1.52
C GLN A 66 -10.59 -3.79 1.94
N VAL A 67 -11.17 -2.68 1.47
CA VAL A 67 -10.82 -1.33 1.99
C VAL A 67 -11.00 -1.29 3.50
N PHE A 68 -12.16 -1.71 4.02
CA PHE A 68 -12.42 -1.74 5.46
C PHE A 68 -11.49 -2.70 6.21
N GLU A 69 -11.19 -3.87 5.63
CA GLU A 69 -10.28 -4.85 6.23
C GLU A 69 -8.86 -4.30 6.40
N ILE A 70 -8.38 -3.55 5.41
CA ILE A 70 -7.07 -2.88 5.46
C ILE A 70 -7.11 -1.71 6.46
N GLN A 71 -8.17 -0.89 6.45
CA GLN A 71 -8.32 0.25 7.38
C GLN A 71 -8.33 -0.18 8.85
N GLN A 72 -8.89 -1.34 9.18
CA GLN A 72 -8.86 -1.87 10.55
C GLN A 72 -7.42 -2.09 11.05
N ARG A 73 -6.47 -2.35 10.16
CA ARG A 73 -5.05 -2.58 10.47
C ARG A 73 -4.17 -1.36 10.25
N LEU A 74 -4.57 -0.48 9.33
CA LEU A 74 -3.89 0.74 8.97
C LEU A 74 -4.90 1.92 8.95
N PRO A 75 -5.31 2.44 10.11
CA PRO A 75 -6.40 3.44 10.18
C PRO A 75 -6.11 4.75 9.45
N SER A 76 -4.83 5.12 9.33
CA SER A 76 -4.37 6.32 8.65
C SER A 76 -3.96 6.11 7.18
N ALA A 77 -4.06 4.88 6.65
CA ALA A 77 -3.63 4.61 5.28
C ALA A 77 -4.58 5.21 4.24
N ARG A 78 -3.99 5.70 3.15
CA ARG A 78 -4.72 6.10 1.95
C ARG A 78 -5.15 4.85 1.17
N VAL A 79 -6.31 4.30 1.51
CA VAL A 79 -6.87 3.11 0.87
C VAL A 79 -8.25 3.35 0.25
N GLY A 80 -8.56 2.62 -0.82
CA GLY A 80 -9.76 2.81 -1.61
C GLY A 80 -9.86 1.92 -2.85
N THR A 81 -10.98 2.04 -3.55
CA THR A 81 -11.16 1.44 -4.87
C THR A 81 -10.55 2.31 -5.97
N VAL A 82 -10.39 1.73 -7.16
CA VAL A 82 -9.91 2.46 -8.34
C VAL A 82 -10.73 3.72 -8.58
N ASP A 83 -12.05 3.65 -8.41
CA ASP A 83 -12.96 4.80 -8.62
C ASP A 83 -12.64 5.99 -7.72
N LYS A 84 -12.23 5.72 -6.46
CA LYS A 84 -11.88 6.75 -5.48
C LYS A 84 -10.60 7.49 -5.85
N PHE A 85 -9.72 6.86 -6.64
CA PHE A 85 -8.39 7.38 -6.96
C PHE A 85 -8.14 7.57 -8.45
N GLN A 86 -9.19 7.67 -9.27
CA GLN A 86 -9.01 8.04 -10.67
C GLN A 86 -8.29 9.39 -10.77
N GLY A 87 -7.15 9.41 -11.49
CA GLY A 87 -6.32 10.60 -11.68
C GLY A 87 -5.46 11.01 -10.48
N GLN A 88 -5.34 10.17 -9.44
CA GLN A 88 -4.42 10.39 -8.33
C GLN A 88 -3.21 9.46 -8.42
N GLU A 89 -2.05 9.97 -8.05
CA GLU A 89 -0.79 9.23 -7.98
C GLU A 89 -0.14 9.45 -6.60
N ALA A 90 0.68 8.48 -6.20
CA ALA A 90 1.57 8.59 -5.04
C ALA A 90 2.93 7.97 -5.44
N PRO A 91 4.03 8.33 -4.76
CA PRO A 91 5.33 7.71 -5.00
C PRO A 91 5.33 6.18 -4.91
N ILE A 92 4.45 5.59 -4.09
CA ILE A 92 4.24 4.14 -3.91
C ILE A 92 2.77 3.78 -4.10
#